data_AF-A0A851EU31-F1
#
_entry.id   AF-A0A851EU31-F1
#
_cell.length_a   1.000
_cell.length_b   1.000
_cell.length_c   1.000
_cell.angle_alpha   90.00
_cell.angle_beta   90.00
_cell.angle_gamma   90.00
#
_symmetry.space_group_name_H-M   'P 1'
#
loop_
_entity.id
_entity.type
_entity.pdbx_description
1 polymer ?
#
loop_
_entity_poly.entity_id
_entity_poly.type
_entity_poly.pdbx_seq_one_letter_code
_entity_poly.pdbx_strand_id
1 'polypeptide(L)' 'FVRSDKPKLFRGLQIKYVRGSDPVLKLLDDNGNIAEELSILKWNTDSVEEFLSEKLERL' A
#
# COMPACT_ATOMS: atom_id res chain seq x y z
N PHE A 1 1.80 0.50 10.41
CA PHE A 1 1.81 1.36 9.20
C PHE A 1 0.60 2.34 9.13
N VAL A 2 -0.62 1.91 8.77
CA VAL A 2 -1.75 2.81 8.41
C VAL A 2 -2.24 3.81 9.47
N ARG A 3 -1.98 3.56 10.76
CA ARG A 3 -2.34 4.47 11.87
C ARG A 3 -1.24 5.47 12.25
N SER A 4 -0.08 5.41 11.60
CA SER A 4 1.06 6.31 11.85
C SER A 4 1.16 7.41 10.80
N ASP A 5 2.16 8.29 10.89
CA ASP A 5 2.46 9.30 9.87
C ASP A 5 3.20 8.74 8.64
N LYS A 6 3.74 7.52 8.70
CA LYS A 6 4.50 6.89 7.61
C LYS A 6 3.80 6.91 6.24
N PRO A 7 2.48 6.65 6.12
CA PRO A 7 1.80 6.67 4.82
C PRO A 7 1.90 8.02 4.10
N LYS A 8 2.04 9.13 4.84
CA LYS A 8 2.16 10.48 4.26
C LYS A 8 3.47 10.69 3.50
N LEU A 9 4.45 9.78 3.64
CA LEU A 9 5.73 9.84 2.96
C LEU A 9 5.66 9.30 1.52
N PHE A 10 4.60 8.60 1.14
CA PHE A 10 4.50 7.91 -0.15
C PHE A 10 3.50 8.62 -1.07
N ARG A 11 4.00 9.28 -2.12
CA ARG A 11 3.13 9.89 -3.13
C ARG A 11 2.39 8.80 -3.91
N GLY A 12 1.11 9.01 -4.17
CA GLY A 12 0.27 8.05 -4.90
C GLY A 12 -0.32 6.92 -4.06
N LEU A 13 0.10 6.76 -2.80
CA LEU A 13 -0.52 5.78 -1.89
C LEU A 13 -1.93 6.22 -1.48
N GLN A 14 -2.91 5.34 -1.68
CA GLN A 14 -4.28 5.52 -1.20
C GLN A 14 -4.66 4.41 -0.22
N ILE A 15 -5.26 4.79 0.91
CA ILE A 15 -5.75 3.84 1.92
C ILE A 15 -7.27 3.84 1.90
N LYS A 16 -7.87 2.67 1.70
CA LYS A 16 -9.32 2.46 1.75
C LYS A 16 -9.66 1.43 2.83
N TYR A 17 -10.58 1.76 3.73
CA TYR A 17 -11.09 0.85 4.74
C TYR A 17 -12.34 0.13 4.20
N VAL A 18 -12.20 -1.16 3.93
CA VAL A 18 -13.29 -2.01 3.46
C VAL A 18 -13.64 -3.01 4.55
N ARG A 19 -14.88 -2.96 5.04
CA ARG A 19 -15.32 -3.78 6.17
C ARG A 19 -15.40 -5.25 5.77
N GLY A 20 -14.83 -6.12 6.60
CA GLY A 20 -14.91 -7.57 6.42
C GLY A 20 -13.93 -8.14 5.38
N SER A 21 -13.04 -7.31 4.84
CA SER A 21 -12.01 -7.74 3.91
C SER A 21 -10.65 -7.85 4.58
N ASP A 22 -9.86 -8.84 4.17
CA ASP A 22 -8.45 -8.92 4.52
C ASP A 22 -7.66 -7.77 3.86
N PRO A 23 -6.56 -7.32 4.48
CA PRO A 23 -5.75 -6.25 3.93
C PRO A 23 -4.99 -6.72 2.69
N VAL A 24 -5.10 -5.95 1.62
CA VAL A 24 -4.41 -6.16 0.34
C VAL A 24 -3.75 -4.87 -0.13
N LEU A 25 -2.62 -4.99 -0.82
CA LEU A 25 -2.05 -3.92 -1.64
C LEU A 25 -2.50 -4.14 -3.08
N LYS A 26 -2.94 -3.07 -3.74
CA LYS A 26 -3.29 -3.07 -5.16
C LYS A 26 -2.41 -2.05 -5.86
N LEU A 27 -1.62 -2.50 -6.83
CA LEU A 27 -0.85 -1.63 -7.71
C LEU A 27 -1.71 -1.31 -8.92
N LEU A 28 -1.85 -0.02 -9.22
CA LEU A 28 -2.61 0.45 -10.37
C LEU A 28 -1.67 0.76 -11.53
N ASP A 29 -2.12 0.50 -12.76
CA ASP A 29 -1.48 1.00 -13.97
C ASP A 29 -1.80 2.50 -14.22
N ASP A 30 -1.23 3.06 -15.28
CA ASP A 30 -1.45 4.47 -15.67
C ASP A 30 -2.90 4.80 -16.01
N ASN A 31 -3.72 3.78 -16.32
CA ASN A 31 -5.15 3.93 -16.60
C ASN A 31 -6.01 3.78 -15.33
N GLY A 32 -5.39 3.51 -14.17
CA GLY A 32 -6.07 3.29 -12.90
C GLY A 32 -6.65 1.87 -12.73
N ASN A 33 -6.33 0.94 -13.62
CA ASN A 33 -6.75 -0.46 -13.50
C ASN A 33 -5.81 -1.21 -12.56
N ILE A 34 -6.32 -2.27 -11.92
CA ILE A 34 -5.48 -3.12 -11.05
C ILE A 34 -4.53 -3.92 -11.94
N ALA A 35 -3.24 -3.60 -11.85
CA ALA A 35 -2.17 -4.36 -12.49
C ALA A 35 -1.76 -5.57 -11.65
N GLU A 36 -1.71 -5.39 -10.31
CA GLU A 36 -1.28 -6.44 -9.37
C GLU A 36 -2.03 -6.31 -8.03
N GLU A 37 -2.33 -7.44 -7.40
CA GLU A 37 -2.91 -7.51 -6.05
C GLU A 37 -2.11 -8.47 -5.16
N LEU A 38 -1.74 -8.00 -3.98
CA LEU A 38 -0.92 -8.72 -3.01
C LEU A 38 -1.65 -8.79 -1.67
N SER A 39 -1.77 -9.99 -1.10
CA SER A 39 -2.19 -10.14 0.30
C SER A 39 -1.06 -9.73 1.24
N ILE A 40 -1.35 -8.80 2.14
CA ILE A 40 -0.39 -8.34 3.16
C ILE A 40 -0.77 -8.77 4.57
N LEU A 41 -1.66 -9.75 4.70
CA LEU A 41 -2.19 -10.23 5.99
C LEU A 41 -1.07 -10.62 6.98
N LYS A 42 0.04 -11.16 6.47
CA LYS A 42 1.18 -11.61 7.28
C LYS A 42 2.33 -10.60 7.36
N TRP A 43 2.21 -9.46 6.67
CA TRP A 43 3.30 -8.49 6.60
C TRP A 43 3.33 -7.64 7.87
N ASN A 44 4.54 -7.31 8.33
CA ASN A 44 4.72 -6.37 9.42
C ASN A 44 4.89 -4.92 8.88
N THR A 45 5.09 -3.95 9.77
CA THR A 45 5.22 -2.54 9.35
C THR A 45 6.45 -2.31 8.48
N ASP A 46 7.56 -2.99 8.78
CA ASP A 46 8.84 -2.78 8.10
C ASP A 46 8.78 -3.33 6.66
N SER A 47 8.24 -4.55 6.48
CA SER A 47 8.06 -5.14 5.14
C SER A 47 7.12 -4.32 4.26
N VAL A 48 6.07 -3.73 4.82
CA VAL A 48 5.18 -2.83 4.07
C VAL A 48 5.92 -1.56 3.65
N GLU A 49 6.70 -0.97 4.55
CA GLU A 49 7.44 0.26 4.28
C GLU A 49 8.55 0.05 3.25
N GLU A 50 9.30 -1.05 3.36
CA GLU A 50 10.34 -1.44 2.41
C GLU A 50 9.74 -1.62 1.00
N PHE A 51 8.70 -2.43 0.87
CA PHE A 51 8.04 -2.66 -0.41
C PHE A 51 7.50 -1.36 -1.04
N LEU A 52 6.86 -0.50 -0.26
CA LEU A 52 6.36 0.78 -0.78
C LEU A 52 7.49 1.72 -1.17
N SER A 53 8.63 1.68 -0.48
CA SER A 53 9.82 2.48 -0.83
C SER A 53 10.48 2.01 -2.14
N GLU A 54 10.35 0.72 -2.48
CA GLU A 54 10.80 0.21 -3.78
C GLU A 54 9.84 0.57 -4.92
N LYS A 55 8.53 0.63 -4.66
CA LYS A 55 7.50 0.78 -5.70
C LYS A 55 7.02 2.21 -5.92
N LEU A 56 7.12 3.08 -4.92
CA LEU A 56 6.57 4.45 -4.97
C LEU A 56 7.65 5.49 -4.71
N GLU A 57 7.43 6.70 -5.24
CA GLU A 57 8.26 7.85 -4.92
C GLU A 57 8.02 8.31 -3.47
N ARG A 58 9.13 8.52 -2.76
CA ARG A 58 9.14 9.11 -1.42
C ARG A 58 9.16 10.64 -1.50
N LEU A 59 8.32 11.27 -0.69
CA LEU A 59 8.22 12.73 -0.52
C LEU A 59 9.34 13.30 0.35
#